data_AF-A0A952YZI5-F1
#
_entry.id   AF-A0A952YZI5-F1
#
_cell.length_a   1.000
_cell.length_b   1.000
_cell.length_c   1.000
_cell.angle_alpha   90.00
_cell.angle_beta   90.00
_cell.angle_gamma   90.00
#
_symmetry.space_group_name_H-M   'P 1'
#
loop_
_entity.id
_entity.type
_entity.pdbx_description
1 polymer ?
#
loop_
_entity_poly.entity_id
_entity_poly.type
_entity_poly.pdbx_seq_one_letter_code
_entity_poly.pdbx_strand_id
1 'polypeptide(L)'
;MKARYQTERDNLADTQKQRWQQESEDRQARLNKGIRGLWDRLTGQHGQVMDQNEREAWQALIRDRQQRDDLIQRQLEERRALQLNIRNARQDRNQEIDHLKTVMFSALSPEMKSRLQEQFEQKSHRQNKQPLNQNNDYNLSM
;
A
#
# COMPACT_ATOMS: atom_id res chain seq x y z
N MET A 1 1.73 -10.05 -7.49
CA MET A 1 1.77 -8.62 -7.11
C MET A 1 2.29 -8.44 -5.68
N LYS A 2 1.57 -8.89 -4.64
CA LYS A 2 2.01 -8.72 -3.23
C LYS A 2 3.40 -9.27 -2.93
N ALA A 3 3.70 -10.50 -3.36
CA ALA A 3 5.03 -11.10 -3.19
C ALA A 3 6.13 -10.30 -3.92
N ARG A 4 5.89 -9.88 -5.17
CA ARG A 4 6.81 -9.03 -5.93
C ARG A 4 7.11 -7.72 -5.21
N TYR A 5 6.08 -7.07 -4.67
CA TYR A 5 6.24 -5.82 -3.91
C TYR A 5 6.95 -5.99 -2.58
N GLN A 6 6.80 -7.14 -1.92
CA GLN A 6 7.56 -7.46 -0.71
C GLN A 6 9.03 -7.62 -1.07
N THR A 7 9.35 -8.47 -2.05
CA THR A 7 10.73 -8.67 -2.53
C THR A 7 11.39 -7.37 -2.99
N GLU A 8 10.68 -6.51 -3.72
CA GLU A 8 11.21 -5.19 -4.14
C GLU A 8 11.56 -4.30 -2.93
N ARG A 9 10.71 -4.30 -1.88
CA ARG A 9 10.97 -3.53 -0.66
C ARG A 9 12.12 -4.11 0.14
N ASP A 10 12.17 -5.43 0.27
CA ASP A 10 13.22 -6.13 1.01
C ASP A 10 14.58 -5.90 0.33
N ASN A 11 14.65 -6.04 -1.00
CA ASN A 11 15.86 -5.74 -1.77
C ASN A 11 16.30 -4.27 -1.61
N LEU A 12 15.37 -3.32 -1.62
CA LEU A 12 15.68 -1.90 -1.41
C LEU A 12 16.21 -1.67 0.01
N ALA A 13 15.58 -2.28 1.02
CA ALA A 13 16.02 -2.17 2.40
C ALA A 13 17.41 -2.78 2.62
N ASP A 14 17.69 -3.95 2.04
CA ASP A 14 18.98 -4.63 2.15
C ASP A 14 20.10 -3.81 1.49
N THR A 15 19.86 -3.28 0.29
CA THR A 15 20.83 -2.43 -0.40
C THR A 15 21.10 -1.12 0.33
N GLN A 16 20.05 -0.48 0.88
CA GLN A 16 20.21 0.72 1.72
C GLN A 16 20.98 0.39 3.01
N LYS A 17 20.71 -0.74 3.66
CA LYS A 17 21.41 -1.17 4.87
C LYS A 17 22.89 -1.42 4.62
N GLN A 18 23.24 -2.13 3.55
CA GLN A 18 24.63 -2.38 3.17
C GLN A 18 25.37 -1.07 2.89
N ARG A 19 24.75 -0.16 2.14
CA ARG A 19 25.31 1.16 1.85
C ARG A 19 25.47 2.00 3.11
N TRP A 20 24.47 2.01 3.98
CA TRP A 20 24.50 2.74 5.25
C TRP A 20 25.69 2.30 6.12
N GLN A 21 25.94 0.99 6.17
CA GLN A 21 27.08 0.47 6.92
C GLN A 21 28.41 0.96 6.33
N GLN A 22 28.60 0.84 5.02
CA GLN A 22 29.80 1.32 4.33
C GLN A 22 30.01 2.83 4.53
N GLU A 23 28.98 3.63 4.28
CA GLU A 23 29.03 5.09 4.46
C GLU A 23 29.28 5.47 5.93
N SER A 24 28.80 4.68 6.89
CA SER A 24 29.06 4.92 8.32
C SER A 24 30.51 4.59 8.69
N GLU A 25 31.05 3.49 8.18
CA GLU A 25 32.45 3.10 8.35
C GLU A 25 33.39 4.14 7.74
N ASP A 26 33.09 4.63 6.53
CA ASP A 26 33.86 5.69 5.86
C ASP A 26 33.84 7.00 6.65
N ARG A 27 32.66 7.43 7.14
CA ARG A 27 32.54 8.64 7.97
C ARG A 27 33.29 8.51 9.29
N GLN A 28 33.26 7.33 9.91
CA GLN A 28 34.03 7.05 11.12
C GLN A 28 35.54 6.99 10.87
N ALA A 29 35.96 6.49 9.71
CA ALA A 29 37.38 6.42 9.33
C ALA A 29 38.00 7.81 9.13
N ARG A 30 37.21 8.80 8.67
CA ARG A 30 37.65 10.21 8.55
C ARG A 30 37.94 10.87 9.89
N LEU A 31 37.40 10.34 10.99
CA LEU A 31 37.70 10.83 12.33
C LEU A 31 39.03 10.26 12.79
N ASN A 32 40.03 11.13 12.96
CA ASN A 32 41.31 10.73 13.53
C ASN A 32 41.10 10.19 14.96
N LYS A 33 41.67 9.01 15.22
CA LYS A 33 41.59 8.33 16.51
C LYS A 33 42.85 8.59 17.35
N GLY A 34 42.78 8.30 18.64
CA GLY A 34 43.93 8.38 19.56
C GLY A 34 44.44 9.80 19.79
N ILE A 35 45.75 9.95 19.97
CA ILE A 35 46.41 11.21 20.34
C ILE A 35 46.20 12.30 19.28
N ARG A 36 46.12 11.92 17.99
CA ARG A 36 45.82 12.86 16.89
C ARG A 36 44.39 13.40 16.98
N GLY A 37 43.42 12.56 17.33
CA GLY A 37 42.03 13.01 17.55
C GLY A 37 41.87 13.96 18.76
N LEU A 38 42.71 13.80 19.79
CA LEU A 38 42.79 14.76 20.90
C LEU A 38 43.33 16.13 20.44
N TRP A 39 44.29 16.13 19.51
CA TRP A 39 44.82 17.36 18.92
C TRP A 39 43.80 18.02 17.97
N ASP A 40 43.05 17.24 17.20
CA ASP A 40 42.00 17.81 16.33
C ASP A 40 40.86 18.46 17.11
N ARG A 41 40.62 18.02 18.36
CA ARG A 41 39.66 18.66 19.28
C ARG A 41 40.17 19.98 19.81
N LEU A 42 41.48 20.09 20.09
CA LEU A 42 42.13 21.31 20.51
C LEU A 42 42.26 22.34 19.39
N THR A 43 42.45 21.91 18.13
CA THR A 43 42.50 22.79 16.95
C THR A 43 41.12 23.12 16.36
N GLY A 44 40.05 22.45 16.80
CA GLY A 44 38.69 22.62 16.29
C GLY A 44 38.42 21.92 14.95
N GLN A 45 39.42 21.29 14.33
CA GLN A 45 39.24 20.51 13.09
C GLN A 45 38.28 19.32 13.29
N HIS A 46 38.21 18.77 14.50
CA HIS A 46 37.28 17.69 14.83
C HIS A 46 35.82 18.10 14.62
N GLY A 47 35.45 19.34 14.96
CA GLY A 47 34.09 19.85 14.78
C GLY A 47 33.72 19.96 13.30
N GLN A 48 34.62 20.46 12.47
CA GLN A 48 34.38 20.60 11.02
C GLN A 48 34.14 19.25 10.33
N VAL A 49 34.91 18.22 10.70
CA VAL A 49 34.73 16.86 10.18
C VAL A 49 33.43 16.24 10.68
N MET A 50 33.03 16.49 11.93
CA MET A 50 31.73 16.06 12.45
C MET A 50 30.57 16.73 11.70
N ASP A 51 30.60 18.05 11.52
CA ASP A 51 29.57 18.78 10.78
C ASP A 51 29.45 18.31 9.32
N GLN A 52 30.58 17.90 8.71
CA GLN A 52 30.57 17.30 7.38
C GLN A 52 29.92 15.91 7.41
N ASN A 53 30.33 15.05 8.34
CA ASN A 53 29.76 13.72 8.50
C ASN A 53 28.25 13.76 8.80
N GLU A 54 27.78 14.73 9.59
CA GLU A 54 26.37 14.94 9.90
C GLU A 54 25.57 15.38 8.66
N ARG A 55 26.09 16.34 7.89
CA ARG A 55 25.47 16.77 6.64
C ARG A 55 25.36 15.63 5.64
N GLU A 56 26.42 14.83 5.49
CA GLU A 56 26.42 13.65 4.64
C GLU A 56 25.42 12.59 5.11
N ALA A 57 25.36 12.33 6.43
CA ALA A 57 24.38 11.42 7.03
C ALA A 57 22.93 11.84 6.72
N TRP A 58 22.66 13.14 6.85
CA TRP A 58 21.33 13.70 6.63
C TRP A 58 20.92 13.66 5.16
N GLN A 59 21.85 13.96 4.25
CA GLN A 59 21.62 13.83 2.81
C GLN A 59 21.35 12.37 2.41
N ALA A 60 22.09 11.41 2.99
CA ALA A 60 21.85 9.99 2.76
C ALA A 60 20.45 9.57 3.23
N LEU A 61 20.03 10.02 4.42
CA LEU A 61 18.70 9.72 4.95
C LEU A 61 17.57 10.27 4.06
N ILE A 62 17.71 11.50 3.56
CA ILE A 62 16.72 12.08 2.64
C ILE A 62 16.63 11.28 1.35
N ARG A 63 17.78 10.93 0.78
CA ARG A 63 17.84 10.14 -0.45
C ARG A 63 17.13 8.80 -0.28
N ASP A 64 17.43 8.08 0.80
CA ASP A 64 16.86 6.75 1.05
C ASP A 64 15.34 6.84 1.31
N ARG A 65 14.90 7.91 1.99
CA ARG A 65 13.47 8.22 2.15
C ARG A 65 12.79 8.47 0.80
N GLN A 66 13.38 9.31 -0.06
CA GLN A 66 12.85 9.58 -1.39
C GLN A 66 12.74 8.30 -2.22
N GLN A 67 13.77 7.45 -2.21
CA GLN A 67 13.75 6.16 -2.91
C GLN A 67 12.61 5.25 -2.44
N ARG A 68 12.36 5.22 -1.13
CA ARG A 68 11.26 4.44 -0.56
C ARG A 68 9.90 5.02 -0.97
N ASP A 69 9.76 6.34 -0.90
CA ASP A 69 8.51 7.03 -1.23
C ASP A 69 8.18 6.86 -2.73
N ASP A 70 9.17 6.96 -3.62
CA ASP A 70 9.03 6.68 -5.05
C ASP A 70 8.59 5.24 -5.32
N LEU A 71 9.19 4.26 -4.62
CA LEU A 71 8.81 2.86 -4.75
C LEU A 71 7.34 2.65 -4.34
N ILE A 72 6.93 3.26 -3.23
CA ILE A 72 5.54 3.19 -2.74
C ILE A 72 4.58 3.82 -3.76
N GLN A 73 4.93 4.98 -4.32
CA GLN A 73 4.10 5.66 -5.32
C GLN A 73 3.87 4.78 -6.54
N ARG A 74 4.92 4.18 -7.11
CA ARG A 74 4.81 3.26 -8.26
C ARG A 74 3.88 2.08 -7.94
N GLN A 75 4.04 1.46 -6.77
CA GLN A 75 3.20 0.33 -6.36
C GLN A 75 1.73 0.74 -6.14
N LEU A 76 1.48 1.96 -5.65
CA LEU A 76 0.13 2.51 -5.51
C LEU A 76 -0.52 2.77 -6.87
N GLU A 77 0.22 3.31 -7.83
CA GLU A 77 -0.25 3.56 -9.20
C GLU A 77 -0.62 2.25 -9.90
N GLU A 78 0.25 1.23 -9.83
CA GLU A 78 -0.04 -0.10 -10.36
C GLU A 78 -1.31 -0.70 -9.74
N ARG A 79 -1.48 -0.55 -8.42
CA ARG A 79 -2.69 -1.02 -7.72
C ARG A 79 -3.93 -0.27 -8.18
N ARG A 80 -3.86 1.05 -8.36
CA ARG A 80 -4.98 1.88 -8.81
C ARG A 80 -5.42 1.49 -10.22
N ALA A 81 -4.48 1.30 -11.14
CA ALA A 81 -4.77 0.85 -12.50
C ALA A 81 -5.50 -0.50 -12.50
N LEU A 82 -5.02 -1.47 -11.71
CA LEU A 82 -5.66 -2.77 -11.58
C LEU A 82 -7.07 -2.67 -10.98
N GLN A 83 -7.26 -1.83 -9.96
CA GLN A 83 -8.58 -1.62 -9.35
C GLN A 83 -9.58 -1.00 -10.32
N LEU A 84 -9.13 -0.08 -11.18
CA LEU A 84 -9.97 0.49 -12.23
C LEU A 84 -10.42 -0.60 -13.21
N ASN A 85 -9.49 -1.43 -13.67
CA ASN A 85 -9.81 -2.54 -14.59
C ASN A 85 -10.80 -3.53 -13.97
N ILE A 86 -10.63 -3.88 -12.69
CA ILE A 86 -11.56 -4.75 -11.96
C ILE A 86 -12.94 -4.09 -11.84
N ARG A 87 -13.01 -2.78 -11.59
CA ARG A 87 -14.28 -2.06 -11.49
C ARG A 87 -15.01 -2.07 -12.82
N ASN A 88 -14.32 -1.78 -13.91
CA ASN A 88 -14.90 -1.77 -15.25
C ASN A 88 -15.43 -3.16 -15.63
N ALA A 89 -14.62 -4.21 -15.46
CA ALA A 89 -15.04 -5.58 -15.73
C ALA A 89 -16.26 -6.02 -14.90
N ARG A 90 -16.36 -5.57 -13.64
CA ARG A 90 -17.54 -5.82 -12.80
C ARG A 90 -18.77 -5.06 -13.28
N GLN A 91 -18.59 -3.81 -13.71
CA GLN A 91 -19.67 -2.99 -14.25
C GLN A 91 -20.23 -3.61 -15.53
N ASP A 92 -19.37 -3.99 -16.47
CA ASP A 92 -19.76 -4.60 -17.74
C ASP A 92 -20.53 -5.91 -17.49
N ARG A 93 -20.01 -6.77 -16.61
CA ARG A 93 -20.68 -8.01 -16.20
C ARG A 93 -22.05 -7.75 -15.57
N ASN A 94 -22.18 -6.73 -14.71
CA ASN A 94 -23.46 -6.41 -14.10
C ASN A 94 -24.47 -5.91 -15.13
N GLN A 95 -24.04 -5.08 -16.07
CA GLN A 95 -24.89 -4.62 -17.17
C GLN A 95 -25.37 -5.79 -18.05
N GLU A 96 -24.49 -6.74 -18.36
CA GLU A 96 -24.85 -7.94 -19.12
C GLU A 96 -25.84 -8.82 -18.35
N ILE A 97 -25.60 -9.04 -17.06
CA ILE A 97 -26.54 -9.78 -16.19
C ILE A 97 -27.90 -9.09 -16.16
N ASP A 98 -27.94 -7.77 -16.04
CA ASP A 98 -29.19 -7.01 -15.99
C ASP A 98 -29.92 -7.03 -17.33
N HIS A 99 -29.19 -6.93 -18.44
CA HIS A 99 -29.77 -7.13 -19.78
C HIS A 99 -30.38 -8.53 -19.93
N LEU A 100 -29.63 -9.58 -19.56
CA LEU A 100 -30.12 -10.96 -19.62
C LEU A 100 -31.34 -11.18 -18.75
N LYS A 101 -31.38 -10.60 -17.54
CA LYS A 101 -32.57 -10.62 -16.68
C LYS A 101 -33.74 -9.96 -17.41
N THR A 102 -33.58 -8.77 -17.96
CA THR A 102 -34.65 -8.08 -18.69
C THR A 102 -35.17 -8.91 -19.86
N VAL A 103 -34.30 -9.54 -20.66
CA VAL A 103 -34.69 -10.42 -21.78
C VAL A 103 -35.39 -11.68 -21.29
N MET A 104 -34.90 -12.35 -20.25
CA MET A 104 -35.57 -13.51 -19.66
C MET A 104 -36.96 -13.12 -19.12
N PHE A 105 -37.07 -11.99 -18.43
CA PHE A 105 -38.34 -11.48 -17.95
C PHE A 105 -39.28 -11.13 -19.11
N SER A 106 -38.83 -10.51 -20.19
CA SER A 106 -39.73 -10.20 -21.32
C SER A 106 -40.22 -11.46 -22.05
N ALA A 107 -39.41 -12.52 -22.10
CA ALA A 107 -39.77 -13.81 -22.70
C ALA A 107 -40.67 -14.70 -21.82
N LEU A 108 -40.80 -14.40 -20.52
CA LEU A 108 -41.68 -15.13 -19.59
C LEU A 108 -43.16 -14.76 -19.82
N SER A 109 -44.05 -15.76 -19.78
CA SER A 109 -45.49 -15.54 -19.93
C SER A 109 -46.04 -14.61 -18.83
N PRO A 110 -47.08 -13.80 -19.12
CA PRO A 110 -47.66 -12.88 -18.14
C PRO A 110 -48.14 -13.58 -16.86
N GLU A 111 -48.60 -14.83 -16.96
CA GLU A 111 -49.02 -15.64 -15.81
C GLU A 111 -47.86 -16.11 -14.93
N MET A 112 -46.68 -16.37 -15.51
CA MET A 112 -45.48 -16.74 -14.73
C MET A 112 -44.87 -15.52 -14.04
N LYS A 113 -44.98 -14.32 -14.63
CA LYS A 113 -44.54 -13.06 -14.02
C LYS A 113 -45.30 -12.75 -12.73
N SER A 114 -46.64 -12.84 -12.74
CA SER A 114 -47.46 -12.55 -11.56
C SER A 114 -47.14 -13.50 -10.40
N ARG A 115 -46.99 -14.81 -10.70
CA ARG A 115 -46.58 -15.81 -9.70
C ARG A 115 -45.21 -15.53 -9.08
N LEU A 116 -44.22 -15.13 -9.87
CA LEU A 116 -42.90 -14.78 -9.36
C LEU A 116 -42.96 -13.52 -8.48
N GLN A 117 -43.75 -12.53 -8.87
CA GLN A 117 -43.90 -11.28 -8.12
C GLN A 117 -44.53 -11.52 -6.74
N GLU A 118 -45.59 -12.34 -6.67
CA GLU A 118 -46.18 -12.77 -5.40
C GLU A 118 -45.19 -13.52 -4.49
N GLN A 119 -44.35 -14.39 -5.07
CA GLN A 119 -43.32 -15.11 -4.31
C GLN A 119 -42.22 -14.18 -3.75
N PHE A 120 -41.84 -13.13 -4.48
CA PHE A 120 -40.89 -12.13 -4.02
C PHE A 120 -41.46 -11.27 -2.88
N GLU A 121 -42.72 -10.83 -3.00
CA GLU A 121 -43.40 -10.06 -1.95
C GLU A 121 -43.54 -10.86 -0.65
N GLN A 122 -43.89 -12.15 -0.74
CA GLN A 122 -43.95 -13.05 0.42
C GLN A 122 -42.59 -13.26 1.10
N LYS A 123 -41.50 -13.34 0.33
CA LYS A 123 -40.14 -13.51 0.88
C LYS A 123 -39.63 -12.24 1.58
N SER A 124 -39.88 -11.06 1.01
CA SER A 124 -39.53 -9.77 1.61
C SER A 124 -40.25 -9.55 2.95
N HIS A 125 -41.52 -9.94 3.07
CA HIS A 125 -42.25 -9.90 4.35
C HIS A 125 -41.71 -10.88 5.41
N ARG A 126 -41.03 -11.96 4.99
CA ARG A 126 -40.43 -12.94 5.91
C ARG A 126 -39.06 -12.47 6.45
N GLN A 127 -38.29 -11.73 5.66
CA GLN A 127 -36.99 -11.18 6.08
C GLN A 127 -37.13 -9.96 7.00
N ASN A 128 -38.18 -9.14 6.85
CA ASN A 128 -38.37 -7.94 7.66
C ASN A 128 -38.85 -8.22 9.12
N LYS A 129 -38.89 -9.49 9.56
CA LYS A 129 -39.23 -9.91 10.93
C LYS A 129 -38.02 -10.33 11.79
N GLN A 130 -36.79 -10.24 11.27
CA GLN A 130 -35.59 -10.52 12.07
C GLN A 130 -34.89 -9.20 12.44
N PRO A 131 -34.79 -8.83 13.74
CA PRO A 131 -34.00 -7.68 14.16
C PRO A 131 -32.51 -7.98 13.98
N LEU A 132 -31.79 -7.07 13.32
CA LEU A 132 -30.33 -7.14 13.18
C LEU A 132 -29.67 -6.97 14.56
N ASN A 133 -29.06 -8.04 15.05
CA ASN A 133 -28.08 -7.98 16.15
C ASN A 133 -26.79 -7.35 15.59
N GLN A 134 -26.56 -6.07 15.91
CA GLN A 134 -25.33 -5.36 15.56
C GLN A 134 -24.17 -5.85 16.42
N ASN A 135 -23.36 -6.76 15.88
CA ASN A 135 -21.99 -6.97 16.31
C ASN A 135 -21.12 -7.12 15.05
N ASN A 136 -20.73 -5.99 14.48
CA ASN A 136 -19.69 -5.95 13.45
C ASN A 136 -18.41 -5.42 14.10
N ASP A 137 -17.63 -6.35 14.65
CA ASP A 137 -16.21 -6.16 14.92
C ASP A 137 -15.46 -6.01 13.59
N TYR A 138 -15.35 -4.78 13.11
CA TYR A 138 -14.38 -4.45 12.08
C TYR A 138 -12.99 -4.36 12.72
N ASN A 139 -12.33 -5.51 12.79
CA ASN A 139 -10.89 -5.60 13.02
C ASN A 139 -10.17 -5.02 11.80
N LEU A 140 -9.92 -3.70 11.83
CA LEU A 140 -8.95 -3.03 10.97
C LEU A 140 -7.56 -3.22 11.61
N SER A 141 -6.89 -4.33 11.29
CA SER A 141 -5.44 -4.40 11.49
C SER A 141 -4.76 -3.72 10.30
N MET A 142 -4.11 -2.60 10.58
CA MET A 142 -3.01 -2.05 9.78
C MET A 142 -1.74 -2.86 10.02
#